data_AF-A0A9X5CSK2-F1
#
_entry.id   AF-A0A9X5CSK2-F1
#
_cell.length_a   1.000
_cell.length_b   1.000
_cell.length_c   1.000
_cell.angle_alpha   90.00
_cell.angle_beta   90.00
_cell.angle_gamma   90.00
#
_symmetry.space_group_name_H-M   'P 1'
#
loop_
_entity.id
_entity.type
_entity.pdbx_description
1 polymer ?
#
loop_
_entity_poly.entity_id
_entity_poly.type
_entity_poly.pdbx_seq_one_letter_code
_entity_poly.pdbx_strand_id
1 'polypeptide(L)' 'AQIVEAAARGELQALLVAGVEVADLPDPARARAALAEAGFVVSLELRPGEVTELADVVLPVAAVAEKAGTFLNWE' A
#
# COMPACT_ATOMS: atom_id res chain seq x y z
N ALA A 1 11.72 -1.43 7.11
CA ALA A 1 11.64 -0.43 6.02
C ALA A 1 12.35 -0.87 4.72
N GLN A 2 12.83 -2.11 4.56
CA GLN A 2 13.60 -2.51 3.38
C GLN A 2 12.85 -2.35 2.05
N ILE A 3 11.55 -2.67 2.00
CA ILE A 3 10.72 -2.51 0.79
C ILE A 3 10.62 -1.04 0.38
N VAL A 4 10.30 -0.16 1.34
CA VAL A 4 10.22 1.29 1.13
C VAL A 4 11.55 1.83 0.62
N GLU A 5 12.65 1.42 1.24
CA GLU A 5 13.99 1.83 0.87
C GLU A 5 14.43 1.35 -0.52
N ALA A 6 14.05 0.14 -0.90
CA ALA A 6 14.37 -0.44 -2.21
C ALA A 6 13.55 0.23 -3.33
N ALA A 7 12.26 0.46 -3.11
CA ALA A 7 11.41 1.19 -4.06
C ALA A 7 11.92 2.60 -4.29
N ALA A 8 12.29 3.28 -3.21
CA ALA A 8 12.78 4.65 -3.26
C ALA A 8 14.27 4.77 -3.67
N ARG A 9 14.92 3.65 -3.99
CA ARG A 9 16.21 3.58 -4.71
C ARG A 9 16.04 3.12 -6.15
N GLY A 10 14.80 2.86 -6.59
CA GLY A 10 14.49 2.31 -7.90
C GLY A 10 14.87 0.83 -8.06
N GLU A 11 15.23 0.14 -6.98
CA GLU A 11 15.53 -1.30 -7.00
C GLU A 11 14.24 -2.14 -7.14
N LEU A 12 13.12 -1.62 -6.66
CA LEU A 12 11.78 -2.13 -6.94
C LEU A 12 11.07 -1.20 -7.91
N GLN A 13 10.56 -1.78 -9.00
CA GLN A 13 9.92 -1.03 -10.07
C GLN A 13 8.43 -0.78 -9.82
N ALA A 14 7.81 -1.55 -8.94
CA ALA A 14 6.40 -1.44 -8.65
C ALA A 14 6.07 -1.76 -7.19
N LEU A 15 4.97 -1.19 -6.70
CA LEU A 15 4.40 -1.45 -5.39
C LEU A 15 2.93 -1.88 -5.51
N LEU A 16 2.57 -2.91 -4.74
CA LEU A 16 1.18 -3.27 -4.48
C LEU A 16 0.90 -2.96 -3.00
N VAL A 17 -0.04 -2.06 -2.74
CA VAL A 17 -0.38 -1.61 -1.39
C VAL A 17 -1.79 -2.08 -1.05
N ALA A 18 -1.95 -2.68 0.13
CA ALA A 18 -3.22 -3.22 0.58
C ALA A 18 -3.34 -3.11 2.10
N GLY A 19 -4.32 -2.34 2.60
CA GLY A 19 -4.64 -2.25 4.02
C GLY A 19 -3.53 -1.62 4.88
N VAL A 20 -2.70 -0.74 4.31
CA VAL A 20 -1.65 0.02 5.00
C VAL A 20 -1.74 1.47 4.56
N GLU A 21 -1.78 2.39 5.51
CA GLU A 21 -1.70 3.83 5.27
C GLU A 21 -0.26 4.32 5.37
N VAL A 22 0.05 5.44 4.71
CA VAL A 22 1.39 6.07 4.77
C VAL A 22 1.79 6.38 6.22
N ALA A 23 0.82 6.74 7.06
CA ALA A 23 1.01 7.04 8.47
C ALA A 23 1.28 5.80 9.35
N ASP A 24 1.01 4.58 8.87
CA ASP A 24 1.29 3.35 9.60
C ASP A 24 2.79 3.00 9.59
N LEU A 25 3.55 3.62 8.67
CA LEU A 25 4.97 3.34 8.49
C LEU A 25 5.84 4.21 9.42
N PRO A 26 6.98 3.69 9.91
CA PRO A 26 7.86 4.42 10.85
C PRO A 26 8.39 5.77 10.32
N ASP A 27 8.47 5.92 9.00
CA ASP A 27 8.84 7.17 8.33
C ASP A 27 7.83 7.46 7.21
N PRO A 28 6.75 8.21 7.52
CA PRO A 28 5.72 8.56 6.53
C PRO A 28 6.24 9.41 5.38
N ALA A 29 7.24 10.26 5.63
CA ALA A 29 7.84 11.09 4.58
C ALA A 29 8.59 10.22 3.57
N ARG A 30 9.36 9.24 4.06
CA ARG A 30 10.07 8.29 3.19
C ARG A 30 9.11 7.36 2.46
N ALA A 31 8.04 6.91 3.11
CA ALA A 31 7.00 6.12 2.46
C ALA A 31 6.34 6.87 1.29
N ARG A 32 6.01 8.15 1.47
CA ARG A 32 5.47 9.00 0.41
C ARG A 32 6.45 9.14 -0.76
N ALA A 33 7.74 9.38 -0.46
CA ALA A 33 8.77 9.43 -1.49
C ALA A 33 8.88 8.10 -2.26
N ALA A 34 8.84 6.97 -1.57
CA ALA A 34 8.88 5.65 -2.21
C ALA A 34 7.71 5.40 -3.15
N LEU A 35 6.50 5.81 -2.77
CA LEU A 35 5.31 5.69 -3.62
C LEU A 35 5.42 6.58 -4.86
N ALA A 36 5.93 7.80 -4.71
CA ALA A 36 6.11 8.72 -5.84
C ALA A 36 7.27 8.33 -6.77
N GLU A 37 8.30 7.67 -6.25
CA GLU A 37 9.49 7.21 -7.00
C GLU A 37 9.31 5.81 -7.60
N ALA A 38 8.36 5.02 -7.08
CA ALA A 38 8.02 3.74 -7.66
C ALA A 38 7.51 3.94 -9.09
N GLY A 39 8.03 3.14 -10.04
CA GLY A 39 7.65 3.25 -11.44
C GLY A 39 6.20 2.85 -11.75
N PHE A 40 5.54 2.14 -10.82
CA PHE A 40 4.14 1.75 -10.93
C PHE A 40 3.53 1.39 -9.56
N VAL A 41 2.38 1.94 -9.22
CA VAL A 41 1.71 1.70 -7.93
C VAL A 41 0.27 1.23 -8.14
N VAL A 42 -0.05 0.09 -7.52
CA VAL A 42 -1.42 -0.43 -7.43
C VAL A 42 -1.89 -0.33 -5.98
N SER A 43 -3.01 0.37 -5.74
CA SER A 43 -3.66 0.41 -4.43
C SER A 43 -4.92 -0.46 -4.41
N LEU A 44 -5.04 -1.28 -3.36
CA LEU A 44 -6.22 -2.11 -3.07
C LEU A 44 -7.04 -1.44 -1.96
N GLU A 45 -8.16 -0.83 -2.33
CA GLU A 45 -8.84 0.15 -1.48
C GLU A 45 -10.30 -0.21 -1.20
N LEU A 46 -10.74 0.02 0.05
CA LEU A 46 -12.17 0.08 0.41
C LEU A 46 -12.71 1.51 0.29
N ARG A 47 -11.85 2.50 0.48
CA ARG A 47 -12.15 3.93 0.42
C ARG A 47 -10.91 4.68 -0.05
N PRO A 48 -11.04 5.86 -0.67
CA PRO A 48 -9.89 6.68 -1.02
C PRO A 48 -9.04 7.04 0.21
N GLY A 49 -7.73 6.98 0.06
CA GLY A 49 -6.72 7.38 1.05
C GLY A 49 -5.50 7.99 0.36
N GLU A 50 -4.44 8.23 1.13
CA GLU A 50 -3.25 8.93 0.61
C GLU A 50 -2.53 8.12 -0.48
N VAL A 51 -2.51 6.80 -0.33
CA VAL A 51 -1.93 5.89 -1.35
C VAL A 51 -2.74 5.94 -2.65
N THR A 52 -4.06 6.11 -2.56
CA THR A 52 -4.94 6.28 -3.73
C THR A 52 -4.53 7.50 -4.58
N GLU A 53 -4.10 8.59 -3.95
CA GLU A 53 -3.69 9.81 -4.66
C GLU A 53 -2.38 9.66 -5.44
N LEU A 54 -1.54 8.69 -5.05
CA LEU A 54 -0.24 8.39 -5.65
C LEU A 54 -0.28 7.15 -6.54
N ALA A 55 -1.41 6.45 -6.62
CA ALA A 55 -1.53 5.19 -7.35
C ALA A 55 -1.83 5.38 -8.83
N ASP A 56 -1.18 4.60 -9.68
CA ASP A 56 -1.51 4.50 -11.10
C ASP A 56 -2.80 3.69 -11.33
N VAL A 57 -3.05 2.70 -10.46
CA VAL A 57 -4.25 1.86 -10.49
C VAL A 57 -4.85 1.74 -9.11
N VAL A 58 -6.15 1.96 -9.02
CA VAL A 58 -6.94 1.76 -7.80
C VAL A 58 -7.94 0.64 -8.07
N LEU A 59 -7.80 -0.46 -7.34
CA LEU A 59 -8.71 -1.60 -7.41
C LEU A 59 -9.60 -1.63 -6.17
N PRO A 60 -10.94 -1.64 -6.32
CA PRO A 60 -11.84 -1.81 -5.19
C PRO A 60 -11.70 -3.22 -4.62
N VAL A 61 -11.72 -3.35 -3.29
CA VAL A 61 -11.75 -4.65 -2.61
C VAL A 61 -13.02 -4.86 -1.80
N ALA A 62 -13.38 -6.11 -1.57
CA ALA A 62 -14.54 -6.49 -0.74
C ALA A 62 -14.26 -6.24 0.75
N ALA A 63 -15.26 -5.75 1.47
CA ALA A 63 -15.19 -5.60 2.92
C ALA A 63 -15.08 -6.98 3.59
N VAL A 64 -14.66 -7.00 4.87
CA VAL A 64 -14.53 -8.26 5.62
C VAL A 64 -15.85 -9.03 5.69
N ALA A 65 -16.99 -8.32 5.75
CA ALA A 65 -18.32 -8.94 5.77
C ALA A 65 -18.72 -9.62 4.45
N GLU A 66 -18.02 -9.33 3.34
CA GLU A 66 -18.37 -9.76 2.00
C GLU A 66 -17.42 -10.84 1.46
N LYS A 67 -16.29 -11.07 2.13
CA LYS A 67 -15.25 -11.99 1.67
C LYS A 67 -15.36 -13.36 2.37
N ALA A 68 -15.23 -14.42 1.59
CA ALA A 68 -15.03 -15.77 2.12
C ALA A 68 -13.60 -15.91 2.67
N GLY A 69 -13.43 -16.63 3.78
CA GLY A 69 -12.12 -16.88 4.38
C GLY A 69 -12.19 -17.16 5.87
N THR A 70 -11.05 -17.03 6.55
CA THR A 70 -10.93 -17.26 7.99
C THR A 70 -9.92 -16.27 8.58
N PHE A 71 -10.12 -15.90 9.83
CA PHE A 71 -9.15 -15.14 10.61
C PHE A 71 -8.55 -16.03 11.69
N LEU A 72 -7.26 -15.90 11.94
CA LEU A 72 -6.66 -16.33 13.20
C LEU A 72 -6.85 -15.18 14.20
N ASN A 73 -7.34 -15.48 15.40
CA ASN A 73 -7.41 -14.51 16.48
C ASN A 73 -6.03 -14.38 17.14
N TRP A 74 -5.98 -13.71 18.29
CA TRP A 74 -4.74 -13.45 19.00
C TRP A 74 -4.22 -14.64 19.82
N GLU A 75 -4.97 -15.74 19.89
CA GLU A 75 -4.67 -16.96 20.66
C GLU A 75 -4.23 -18.09 19.72
#